data_AF-A0A0F8UT60-F1
#
_entry.id   AF-A0A0F8UT60-F1
#
_cell.length_a   1.000
_cell.length_b   1.000
_cell.length_c   1.000
_cell.angle_alpha   90.00
_cell.angle_beta   90.00
_cell.angle_gamma   90.00
#
_symmetry.space_group_name_H-M   'P 1'
#
loop_
_entity.id
_entity.type
_entity.pdbx_description
1 polymer ?
#
loop_
_entity_poly.entity_id
_entity_poly.type
_entity_poly.pdbx_seq_one_letter_code
_entity_poly.pdbx_strand_id
1 'polypeptide(L)'
;MRYYTLNNGIRSRIHRRPRRGQKGLCGGRGSYRRGLVAKDGTILGRGHNMRVQKGSATLHAEMSALENSGRLPASAYEGATMYTTLSPCDMCTGACILYKVKRVVVGENKNFMGGEEYLLNRGKEVVVLDNKECKELMEKFIKEKPELW
;
A
#
# COMPACT_ATOMS: atom_id res chain seq x y z
N MET A 1 -26.95 5.16 8.51
CA MET A 1 -25.52 5.38 8.23
C MET A 1 -24.87 5.81 9.55
N ARG A 2 -24.31 4.88 10.33
CA ARG A 2 -23.77 5.17 11.68
C ARG A 2 -22.27 5.39 11.58
N TYR A 3 -21.83 6.61 11.87
CA TYR A 3 -20.43 6.96 12.08
C TYR A 3 -19.93 6.21 13.32
N TYR A 4 -18.92 5.34 13.15
CA TYR A 4 -18.27 4.69 14.27
C TYR A 4 -17.32 5.69 14.95
N THR A 5 -17.66 6.05 16.18
CA THR A 5 -16.79 6.75 17.12
C THR A 5 -15.54 5.93 17.41
N LEU A 6 -14.39 6.58 17.26
CA LEU A 6 -13.03 6.06 17.41
C LEU A 6 -12.81 5.34 18.75
N ASN A 7 -12.22 4.15 18.70
CA ASN A 7 -11.67 3.49 19.89
C ASN A 7 -10.15 3.77 19.95
N ASN A 8 -9.71 4.52 20.97
CA ASN A 8 -8.34 5.07 21.08
C ASN A 8 -7.21 4.04 21.05
N GLY A 9 -7.48 2.74 21.22
CA GLY A 9 -6.47 1.68 21.21
C GLY A 9 -5.85 1.37 19.84
N ILE A 10 -6.59 1.58 18.73
CA ILE A 10 -6.16 1.15 17.39
C ILE A 10 -5.06 2.05 16.79
N ARG A 11 -5.05 3.35 17.12
CA ARG A 11 -4.09 4.34 16.58
C ARG A 11 -2.62 4.02 16.91
N SER A 12 -2.36 3.33 18.03
CA SER A 12 -0.99 3.04 18.51
C SER A 12 -0.15 2.14 17.59
N ARG A 13 -0.77 1.46 16.61
CA ARG A 13 -0.07 0.52 15.71
C ARG A 13 0.47 1.13 14.42
N ILE A 14 0.15 2.40 14.14
CA ILE A 14 0.42 3.06 12.87
C ILE A 14 1.90 3.47 12.72
N HIS A 15 2.67 3.56 13.80
CA HIS A 15 4.02 4.15 13.81
C HIS A 15 5.16 3.15 14.13
N ARG A 16 5.21 1.99 13.46
CA ARG A 16 6.36 1.06 13.60
C ARG A 16 7.34 1.20 12.43
N ARG A 17 8.63 1.42 12.73
CA ARG A 17 9.70 1.52 11.70
C ARG A 17 9.85 0.21 10.89
N PRO A 18 10.11 0.28 9.57
CA PRO A 18 10.39 -0.90 8.75
C PRO A 18 11.67 -1.64 9.21
N ARG A 19 11.73 -2.97 8.97
CA ARG A 19 12.86 -3.82 9.42
C ARG A 19 14.12 -3.58 8.57
N ARG A 20 15.32 -3.85 9.13
CA ARG A 20 16.60 -3.82 8.38
C ARG A 20 16.49 -4.77 7.17
N GLY A 21 16.78 -4.26 5.96
CA GLY A 21 16.52 -4.92 4.67
C GLY A 21 15.40 -4.26 3.83
N GLN A 22 14.48 -3.55 4.48
CA GLN A 22 13.37 -2.84 3.81
C GLN A 22 13.68 -1.34 3.59
N LYS A 23 14.89 -0.89 3.97
CA LYS A 23 15.33 0.51 3.89
C LYS A 23 15.38 1.06 2.47
N GLY A 24 15.65 0.22 1.46
CA GLY A 24 15.61 0.62 0.05
C GLY A 24 14.20 0.72 -0.55
N LEU A 25 13.14 0.49 0.24
CA LEU A 25 11.74 0.58 -0.16
C LEU A 25 11.09 1.91 0.26
N CYS A 26 11.81 2.78 1.00
CA CYS A 26 11.29 4.05 1.47
C CYS A 26 12.34 5.18 1.37
N GLY A 27 12.15 6.10 0.42
CA GLY A 27 12.79 7.43 0.36
C GLY A 27 14.08 7.51 -0.45
N GLY A 28 14.12 8.45 -1.43
CA GLY A 28 15.28 8.81 -2.23
C GLY A 28 15.07 8.65 -3.75
N ARG A 29 15.29 9.75 -4.50
CA ARG A 29 15.20 9.89 -5.97
C ARG A 29 15.68 8.61 -6.70
N GLY A 30 14.74 7.89 -7.32
CA GLY A 30 15.05 6.83 -8.30
C GLY A 30 14.40 5.45 -8.07
N SER A 31 13.69 5.19 -6.96
CA SER A 31 12.97 3.92 -6.80
C SER A 31 11.88 4.00 -5.72
N TYR A 32 10.69 4.48 -6.07
CA TYR A 32 9.47 4.16 -5.32
C TYR A 32 9.17 2.67 -5.50
N ARG A 33 9.69 1.83 -4.60
CA ARG A 33 9.46 0.38 -4.63
C ARG A 33 8.09 0.07 -4.00
N ARG A 34 7.05 0.42 -4.74
CA ARG A 34 5.73 -0.21 -4.61
C ARG A 34 5.87 -1.68 -4.95
N GLY A 35 5.42 -2.55 -4.08
CA GLY A 35 5.66 -3.97 -4.29
C GLY A 35 5.23 -4.86 -3.15
N LEU A 36 5.12 -6.12 -3.48
CA LEU A 36 4.81 -7.19 -2.58
C LEU A 36 6.11 -7.92 -2.22
N VAL A 37 6.40 -8.02 -0.93
CA VAL A 37 7.64 -8.60 -0.43
C VAL A 37 7.30 -9.73 0.54
N ALA A 38 7.88 -10.90 0.32
CA ALA A 38 7.72 -12.06 1.17
C ALA A 38 8.35 -11.85 2.56
N LYS A 39 8.03 -12.76 3.49
CA LYS A 39 8.50 -12.71 4.88
C LYS A 39 10.03 -12.73 5.02
N ASP A 40 10.71 -13.42 4.11
CA ASP A 40 12.18 -13.55 4.03
C ASP A 40 12.87 -12.34 3.38
N GLY A 41 12.09 -11.38 2.85
CA GLY A 41 12.62 -10.20 2.15
C GLY A 41 12.68 -10.36 0.64
N THR A 42 12.33 -11.52 0.08
CA THR A 42 12.24 -11.74 -1.37
C THR A 42 11.16 -10.86 -1.97
N ILE A 43 11.47 -10.15 -3.06
CA ILE A 43 10.49 -9.33 -3.76
C ILE A 43 9.67 -10.26 -4.66
N LEU A 44 8.38 -10.42 -4.33
CA LEU A 44 7.45 -11.23 -5.10
C LEU A 44 7.00 -10.50 -6.36
N GLY A 45 6.72 -9.19 -6.24
CA GLY A 45 6.28 -8.38 -7.38
C GLY A 45 6.46 -6.89 -7.13
N ARG A 46 6.62 -6.13 -8.21
CA ARG A 46 6.65 -4.66 -8.19
C ARG A 46 5.61 -4.11 -9.13
N GLY A 47 5.00 -2.99 -8.78
CA GLY A 47 3.92 -2.41 -9.58
C GLY A 47 3.83 -0.90 -9.46
N HIS A 48 3.17 -0.27 -10.42
CA HIS A 48 2.69 1.10 -10.30
C HIS A 48 1.33 1.20 -10.97
N ASN A 49 0.62 2.30 -10.71
CA ASN A 49 -0.68 2.53 -11.33
C ASN A 49 -0.52 2.54 -12.86
N MET A 50 -1.27 1.69 -13.55
CA MET A 50 -1.30 1.54 -15.01
C MET A 50 -2.66 1.92 -15.60
N ARG A 51 -3.48 2.71 -14.88
CA ARG A 51 -4.82 3.12 -15.32
C ARG A 51 -4.77 3.80 -16.68
N VAL A 52 -3.86 4.75 -16.84
CA VAL A 52 -3.72 5.54 -18.08
C VAL A 52 -2.92 4.75 -19.11
N GLN A 53 -1.78 4.19 -18.72
CA GLN A 53 -0.80 3.55 -19.60
C GLN A 53 -1.36 2.29 -20.29
N LYS A 54 -2.32 1.60 -19.65
CA LYS A 54 -2.98 0.40 -20.20
C LYS A 54 -4.48 0.58 -20.39
N GLY A 55 -5.04 1.78 -20.17
CA GLY A 55 -6.49 2.01 -20.17
C GLY A 55 -7.22 1.10 -19.16
N SER A 56 -6.56 0.73 -18.06
CA SER A 56 -7.05 -0.30 -17.15
C SER A 56 -7.90 0.28 -16.03
N ALA A 57 -9.08 -0.30 -15.81
CA ALA A 57 -9.93 0.08 -14.68
C ALA A 57 -9.43 -0.45 -13.32
N THR A 58 -8.55 -1.45 -13.31
CA THR A 58 -8.23 -2.23 -12.09
C THR A 58 -6.76 -2.20 -11.70
N LEU A 59 -5.85 -1.84 -12.62
CA LEU A 59 -4.40 -1.85 -12.36
C LEU A 59 -3.93 -0.63 -11.55
N HIS A 60 -4.42 -0.54 -10.32
CA HIS A 60 -3.78 0.26 -9.27
C HIS A 60 -2.39 -0.28 -8.94
N ALA A 61 -1.60 0.50 -8.21
CA ALA A 61 -0.24 0.12 -7.85
C ALA A 61 -0.13 -1.25 -7.17
N GLU A 62 -1.01 -1.51 -6.21
CA GLU A 62 -1.05 -2.73 -5.40
C GLU A 62 -1.52 -3.92 -6.23
N MET A 63 -2.52 -3.70 -7.09
CA MET A 63 -3.03 -4.70 -8.03
C MET A 63 -1.98 -5.06 -9.08
N SER A 64 -1.30 -4.06 -9.62
CA SER A 64 -0.17 -4.22 -10.54
C SER A 64 0.99 -4.99 -9.90
N ALA A 65 1.27 -4.76 -8.62
CA ALA A 65 2.30 -5.52 -7.89
C ALA A 65 1.92 -6.99 -7.70
N LEU A 66 0.64 -7.27 -7.43
CA LEU A 66 0.11 -8.65 -7.36
C LEU A 66 0.14 -9.32 -8.73
N GLU A 67 -0.34 -8.64 -9.78
CA GLU A 67 -0.33 -9.13 -11.16
C GLU A 67 1.09 -9.48 -11.62
N ASN A 68 2.04 -8.57 -11.40
CA ASN A 68 3.45 -8.76 -11.78
C ASN A 68 4.17 -9.80 -10.92
N SER A 69 3.59 -10.25 -9.80
CA SER A 69 4.13 -11.39 -9.06
C SER A 69 3.86 -12.74 -9.74
N GLY A 70 2.97 -12.74 -10.75
CA GLY A 70 2.50 -13.95 -11.39
C GLY A 70 1.70 -14.82 -10.45
N ARG A 71 1.44 -16.07 -10.86
CA ARG A 71 0.73 -17.04 -10.05
C ARG A 71 1.68 -17.68 -9.04
N LEU A 72 1.46 -17.39 -7.76
CA LEU A 72 2.21 -17.97 -6.65
C LEU A 72 1.32 -18.87 -5.79
N PRO A 73 1.89 -19.86 -5.07
CA PRO A 73 1.15 -20.61 -4.07
C PRO A 73 0.71 -19.67 -2.93
N ALA A 74 -0.41 -20.00 -2.27
CA ALA A 74 -0.95 -19.18 -1.17
C ALA A 74 0.06 -18.95 -0.03
N SER A 75 0.96 -19.90 0.20
CA SER A 75 2.03 -19.82 1.20
C SER A 75 3.05 -18.70 0.92
N ALA A 76 3.24 -18.29 -0.34
CA ALA A 76 4.18 -17.22 -0.68
C ALA A 76 3.77 -15.87 -0.08
N TYR A 77 2.46 -15.65 0.11
CA TYR A 77 1.91 -14.41 0.66
C TYR A 77 1.87 -14.41 2.18
N GLU A 78 2.11 -15.55 2.83
CA GLU A 78 2.08 -15.66 4.28
C GLU A 78 3.21 -14.85 4.90
N GLY A 79 2.86 -13.92 5.80
CA GLY A 79 3.82 -13.00 6.39
C GLY A 79 4.34 -11.92 5.43
N ALA A 80 3.82 -11.85 4.20
CA ALA A 80 4.22 -10.84 3.22
C ALA A 80 3.85 -9.43 3.67
N THR A 81 4.57 -8.46 3.15
CA THR A 81 4.33 -7.03 3.32
C THR A 81 4.02 -6.39 1.97
N MET A 82 2.90 -5.67 1.87
CA MET A 82 2.58 -4.79 0.76
C MET A 82 3.15 -3.40 1.04
N TYR A 83 3.89 -2.84 0.09
CA TYR A 83 4.36 -1.45 0.12
C TYR A 83 3.61 -0.65 -0.93
N THR A 84 2.96 0.42 -0.48
CA THR A 84 2.23 1.36 -1.34
C THR A 84 2.63 2.79 -1.02
N THR A 85 2.68 3.65 -2.04
CA THR A 85 3.02 5.07 -1.86
C THR A 85 1.89 5.85 -1.22
N LEU A 86 0.65 5.45 -1.46
CA LEU A 86 -0.57 6.10 -1.02
C LEU A 86 -1.46 5.09 -0.30
N SER A 87 -2.26 5.54 0.66
CA SER A 87 -3.28 4.72 1.32
C SER A 87 -4.10 3.89 0.33
N PRO A 88 -4.27 2.56 0.54
CA PRO A 88 -4.95 1.70 -0.40
C PRO A 88 -6.46 1.97 -0.43
N CYS A 89 -7.05 2.07 -1.62
CA CYS A 89 -8.51 2.11 -1.76
C CYS A 89 -9.15 0.76 -1.35
N ASP A 90 -10.48 0.69 -1.34
CA ASP A 90 -11.20 -0.51 -0.90
C ASP A 90 -10.90 -1.76 -1.74
N MET A 91 -10.68 -1.60 -3.06
CA MET A 91 -10.27 -2.69 -3.93
C MET A 91 -8.90 -3.26 -3.51
N CYS A 92 -7.89 -2.40 -3.38
CA CYS A 92 -6.54 -2.81 -2.98
C CYS A 92 -6.50 -3.36 -1.55
N THR A 93 -7.31 -2.78 -0.66
CA THR A 93 -7.52 -3.27 0.70
C THR A 93 -8.09 -4.68 0.70
N GLY A 94 -9.15 -4.93 -0.09
CA GLY A 94 -9.75 -6.24 -0.26
C GLY A 94 -8.75 -7.26 -0.79
N ALA A 95 -7.92 -6.89 -1.76
CA ALA A 95 -6.86 -7.75 -2.29
C ALA A 95 -5.83 -8.14 -1.21
N CYS A 96 -5.35 -7.17 -0.41
CA CYS A 96 -4.44 -7.46 0.71
C CYS A 96 -5.05 -8.43 1.74
N ILE A 97 -6.35 -8.30 2.00
CA ILE A 97 -7.08 -9.20 2.91
C ILE A 97 -7.20 -10.60 2.30
N LEU A 98 -7.62 -10.68 1.04
CA LEU A 98 -7.83 -11.93 0.29
C LEU A 98 -6.55 -12.78 0.25
N TYR A 99 -5.42 -12.17 -0.13
CA TYR A 99 -4.12 -12.83 -0.18
C TYR A 99 -3.45 -12.99 1.18
N LYS A 100 -4.16 -12.66 2.27
CA LYS A 100 -3.68 -12.79 3.64
C LYS A 100 -2.34 -12.09 3.92
N VAL A 101 -2.05 -11.01 3.19
CA VAL A 101 -0.90 -10.14 3.46
C VAL A 101 -0.91 -9.78 4.94
N LYS A 102 0.24 -9.87 5.60
CA LYS A 102 0.32 -9.67 7.06
C LYS A 102 0.38 -8.19 7.41
N ARG A 103 1.05 -7.41 6.57
CA ARG A 103 1.39 -6.02 6.82
C ARG A 103 1.25 -5.16 5.57
N VAL A 104 0.73 -3.95 5.73
CA VAL A 104 0.69 -2.92 4.70
C VAL A 104 1.48 -1.71 5.18
N VAL A 105 2.47 -1.30 4.41
CA VAL A 105 3.29 -0.11 4.65
C VAL A 105 2.88 0.95 3.64
N VAL A 106 2.38 2.06 4.15
CA VAL A 106 1.81 3.17 3.41
C VAL A 106 2.79 4.35 3.46
N GLY A 107 3.11 4.90 2.29
CA GLY A 107 3.95 6.09 2.17
C GLY A 107 3.29 7.30 2.83
N GLU A 108 2.09 7.65 2.38
CA GLU A 108 1.27 8.73 2.94
C GLU A 108 -0.23 8.45 2.79
N ASN A 109 -1.04 9.13 3.60
CA ASN A 109 -2.50 9.03 3.60
C ASN A 109 -3.21 10.39 3.73
N LYS A 110 -2.49 11.48 3.46
CA LYS A 110 -3.03 12.84 3.54
C LYS A 110 -3.78 13.19 2.26
N ASN A 111 -3.26 12.81 1.10
CA ASN A 111 -3.89 13.12 -0.18
C ASN A 111 -5.09 12.24 -0.46
N PHE A 112 -5.07 11.02 0.07
CA PHE A 112 -6.21 10.10 0.08
C PHE A 112 -6.01 9.08 1.21
N MET A 113 -7.10 8.75 1.88
CA MET A 113 -7.15 7.70 2.89
C MET A 113 -8.28 6.73 2.55
N GLY A 114 -7.91 5.48 2.27
CA GLY A 114 -8.86 4.43 1.95
C GLY A 114 -9.08 3.48 3.14
N GLY A 115 -9.03 2.18 2.87
CA GLY A 115 -9.45 1.12 3.79
C GLY A 115 -8.47 0.77 4.93
N GLU A 116 -7.66 1.72 5.42
CA GLU A 116 -6.67 1.47 6.49
C GLU A 116 -7.30 0.92 7.77
N GLU A 117 -8.43 1.48 8.19
CA GLU A 117 -9.15 1.00 9.36
C GLU A 117 -9.66 -0.43 9.16
N TYR A 118 -10.14 -0.74 7.96
CA TYR A 118 -10.62 -2.07 7.65
C TYR A 118 -9.49 -3.11 7.66
N LEU A 119 -8.29 -2.75 7.18
CA LEU A 119 -7.09 -3.59 7.33
C LEU A 119 -6.78 -3.89 8.80
N LEU A 120 -6.79 -2.87 9.66
CA LEU A 120 -6.55 -3.03 11.09
C LEU A 120 -7.60 -3.94 11.75
N ASN A 121 -8.88 -3.72 11.44
CA ASN A 121 -9.99 -4.53 11.95
C ASN A 121 -9.92 -6.00 11.47
N ARG A 122 -9.33 -6.25 10.30
CA ARG A 122 -9.07 -7.60 9.78
C ARG A 122 -7.72 -8.18 10.27
N GLY A 123 -7.13 -7.59 11.30
CA GLY A 123 -5.93 -8.10 11.99
C GLY A 123 -4.63 -7.90 11.22
N LYS A 124 -4.61 -6.99 10.23
CA LYS A 124 -3.41 -6.63 9.49
C LYS A 124 -2.63 -5.57 10.25
N GLU A 125 -1.31 -5.59 10.12
CA GLU A 125 -0.47 -4.47 10.58
C GLU A 125 -0.49 -3.38 9.51
N VAL A 126 -0.82 -2.14 9.89
CA VAL A 126 -0.75 -0.99 8.98
C VAL A 126 0.27 -0.01 9.56
N VAL A 127 1.25 0.38 8.73
CA VAL A 127 2.28 1.34 9.08
C VAL A 127 2.20 2.51 8.11
N VAL A 128 1.99 3.72 8.62
CA VAL A 128 2.01 4.94 7.81
C VAL A 128 3.30 5.68 8.07
N LEU A 129 4.08 5.90 7.01
CA LEU A 129 5.42 6.48 7.10
C LEU A 129 5.43 8.00 7.10
N ASP A 130 4.29 8.63 6.77
CA ASP A 130 4.14 10.07 6.64
C ASP A 130 5.18 10.70 5.69
N ASN A 131 5.50 9.98 4.60
CA ASN A 131 6.62 10.29 3.73
C ASN A 131 6.36 11.57 2.91
N LYS A 132 7.20 12.58 3.13
CA LYS A 132 7.12 13.89 2.46
C LYS A 132 7.20 13.79 0.95
N GLU A 133 8.10 12.98 0.40
CA GLU A 133 8.26 12.82 -1.05
C GLU A 133 7.00 12.22 -1.70
N CYS A 134 6.36 11.25 -1.03
CA CYS A 134 5.10 10.65 -1.49
C CYS A 134 3.97 11.71 -1.52
N LYS A 135 3.86 12.54 -0.48
CA LYS A 135 2.85 13.60 -0.41
C LYS A 135 3.05 14.61 -1.53
N GLU A 136 4.27 15.12 -1.69
CA GLU A 136 4.57 16.11 -2.72
C GLU A 136 4.32 15.57 -4.13
N LEU A 137 4.66 14.29 -4.37
CA LEU A 137 4.38 13.64 -5.64
C LEU A 137 2.87 13.56 -5.93
N MET A 138 2.07 13.16 -4.94
CA MET A 138 0.63 13.04 -5.09
C MET A 138 -0.06 14.40 -5.18
N GLU A 139 0.33 15.38 -4.35
CA GLU A 139 -0.14 16.77 -4.42
C GLU A 139 0.12 17.36 -5.81
N LYS A 140 1.31 17.14 -6.38
CA LYS A 140 1.64 17.58 -7.74
C LYS A 140 0.76 16.91 -8.79
N PHE A 141 0.59 15.58 -8.73
CA PHE A 141 -0.24 14.84 -9.69
C PHE A 141 -1.70 15.32 -9.67
N ILE A 142 -2.29 15.44 -8.48
CA ILE A 142 -3.68 15.90 -8.31
C ILE A 142 -3.86 17.32 -8.84
N LYS A 143 -2.87 18.20 -8.63
CA LYS A 143 -2.91 19.58 -9.14
C LYS A 143 -2.79 19.66 -10.66
N GLU A 144 -1.89 18.87 -11.24
CA GLU A 144 -1.60 18.93 -12.68
C GLU A 144 -2.63 18.20 -13.54
N LYS A 145 -3.27 17.14 -13.01
CA LYS A 145 -4.21 16.28 -13.75
C LYS A 145 -5.42 15.85 -12.89
N PRO A 146 -6.23 16.80 -12.39
CA PRO A 146 -7.34 16.51 -11.48
C PRO A 146 -8.41 15.58 -12.08
N GLU A 147 -8.58 15.58 -13.40
CA GLU A 147 -9.52 14.71 -14.13
C GLU A 147 -9.07 13.24 -14.20
N LEU A 148 -7.79 12.96 -13.97
CA LEU A 148 -7.22 11.61 -13.97
C LEU A 148 -7.11 11.01 -12.56
N TRP A 149 -7.29 11.83 -11.53
CA TRP A 149 -7.38 11.41 -10.14
C TRP A 149 -8.75 10.78 -9.86
#